data_AF-A0A6A3GBG3-F1
#
_entry.id   AF-A0A6A3GBG3-F1
#
_cell.length_a   1.000
_cell.length_b   1.000
_cell.length_c   1.000
_cell.angle_alpha   90.00
_cell.angle_beta   90.00
_cell.angle_gamma   90.00
#
_symmetry.space_group_name_H-M   'P 1'
#
loop_
_entity.id
_entity.type
_entity.pdbx_description
1 polymer ?
#
loop_
_entity_poly.entity_id
_entity_poly.type
_entity_poly.pdbx_seq_one_letter_code
_entity_poly.pdbx_strand_id
1 'polypeptide(L)'
;MEMRIANFVYESGSAFRIVELPSFTFMMNGANPVLTIPSAKKVGDELLTASFEQHTEKKYLVMQKDHAFVAVAFDGWSNLKREKMINVVASSPNMGVVHIKMIAVGFDSQTGKYIDRLMIREIGELEDVIGPGKVASCTTDNAGNMEKA
;
A
#
# COMPACT_ATOMS: atom_id res chain seq x y z
N MET A 1 3.60 20.01 -11.62
CA MET A 1 4.91 19.68 -11.00
C MET A 1 4.76 19.34 -9.52
N GLU A 2 3.85 19.98 -8.77
CA GLU A 2 3.56 19.63 -7.37
C GLU A 2 3.30 18.12 -7.17
N MET A 3 2.49 17.50 -8.03
CA MET A 3 2.27 16.03 -7.99
C MET A 3 3.56 15.20 -8.13
N ARG A 4 4.58 15.67 -8.86
CA ARG A 4 5.86 14.95 -8.97
C ARG A 4 6.66 15.03 -7.67
N ILE A 5 6.59 16.18 -6.97
CA ILE A 5 7.19 16.34 -5.64
C ILE A 5 6.43 15.47 -4.63
N ALA A 6 5.09 15.46 -4.68
CA ALA A 6 4.28 14.61 -3.82
C ALA A 6 4.55 13.12 -4.06
N ASN A 7 4.66 12.68 -5.32
CA ASN A 7 5.03 11.31 -5.67
C ASN A 7 6.43 10.97 -5.15
N PHE A 8 7.42 11.85 -5.32
CA PHE A 8 8.74 11.65 -4.72
C PHE A 8 8.68 11.44 -3.20
N VAL A 9 7.94 12.28 -2.49
CA VAL A 9 7.79 12.16 -1.03
C VAL A 9 7.09 10.86 -0.65
N TYR A 10 6.02 10.49 -1.38
CA TYR A 10 5.26 9.25 -1.17
C TYR A 10 6.09 8.00 -1.42
N GLU A 11 6.76 7.92 -2.59
CA GLU A 11 7.57 6.79 -3.02
C GLU A 11 8.80 6.58 -2.13
N SER A 12 9.41 7.66 -1.65
CA SER A 12 10.58 7.59 -0.77
C SER A 12 10.26 7.39 0.71
N GLY A 13 8.98 7.50 1.11
CA GLY A 13 8.60 7.51 2.52
C GLY A 13 9.22 8.68 3.31
N SER A 14 9.58 9.77 2.63
CA SER A 14 10.22 10.93 3.26
C SER A 14 9.24 11.69 4.15
N ALA A 15 9.77 12.30 5.21
CA ALA A 15 8.97 13.22 6.03
C ALA A 15 8.47 14.41 5.17
N PHE A 16 7.20 14.78 5.30
CA PHE A 16 6.58 15.84 4.48
C PHE A 16 7.34 17.18 4.54
N ARG A 17 8.00 17.46 5.67
CA ARG A 17 8.82 18.66 5.88
C ARG A 17 10.02 18.76 4.94
N ILE A 18 10.40 17.69 4.25
CA ILE A 18 11.52 17.70 3.31
C ILE A 18 11.38 18.80 2.25
N VAL A 19 10.14 19.10 1.82
CA VAL A 19 9.85 20.13 0.81
C VAL A 19 10.10 21.56 1.29
N GLU A 20 10.20 21.77 2.60
CA GLU A 20 10.44 23.07 3.23
C GLU A 20 11.90 23.26 3.64
N LEU A 21 12.76 22.26 3.43
CA LEU A 21 14.18 22.40 3.73
C LEU A 21 14.83 23.42 2.76
N PRO A 22 15.71 24.31 3.24
CA PRO A 22 16.40 25.27 2.39
C PRO A 22 17.20 24.60 1.25
N SER A 23 17.82 23.45 1.53
CA SER A 23 18.58 22.68 0.54
C SER A 23 17.67 22.07 -0.53
N PHE A 24 16.49 21.58 -0.16
CA PHE A 24 15.49 21.10 -1.12
C PHE A 24 15.01 22.25 -2.00
N THR A 25 14.68 23.40 -1.40
CA THR A 25 14.28 24.60 -2.14
C THR A 25 15.36 25.08 -3.11
N PHE A 26 16.62 25.13 -2.65
CA PHE A 26 17.76 25.49 -3.49
C PHE A 26 17.92 24.53 -4.68
N MET A 27 17.86 23.22 -4.43
CA MET A 27 17.93 22.19 -5.46
C MET A 27 16.81 22.32 -6.50
N MET A 28 15.56 22.48 -6.04
CA MET A 28 14.40 22.57 -6.92
C MET A 28 14.39 23.86 -7.73
N ASN A 29 14.78 24.99 -7.13
CA ASN A 29 14.94 26.28 -7.84
C ASN A 29 16.08 26.24 -8.85
N GLY A 30 17.17 25.54 -8.54
CA GLY A 30 18.27 25.31 -9.48
C GLY A 30 17.85 24.50 -10.70
N ALA A 31 16.93 23.55 -10.53
CA ALA A 31 16.37 22.77 -11.63
C ALA A 31 15.33 23.56 -12.44
N ASN A 32 14.48 24.35 -11.78
CA ASN A 32 13.52 25.25 -12.44
C ASN A 32 13.13 26.41 -11.50
N PRO A 33 13.54 27.66 -11.79
CA PRO A 33 13.31 28.79 -10.89
C PRO A 33 11.87 29.29 -10.84
N VAL A 34 11.01 28.90 -11.79
CA VAL A 34 9.57 29.25 -11.80
C VAL A 34 8.74 28.21 -11.05
N LEU A 35 9.40 27.20 -10.47
CA LEU A 35 8.72 26.11 -9.81
C LEU A 35 8.08 26.53 -8.48
N THR A 36 6.77 26.32 -8.37
CA THR A 36 6.09 26.35 -7.07
C THR A 36 6.33 25.04 -6.33
N ILE A 37 7.01 25.13 -5.19
CA ILE A 37 7.19 24.02 -4.26
C ILE A 37 5.97 23.99 -3.32
N PRO A 38 5.27 22.85 -3.19
CA PRO A 38 4.13 22.75 -2.29
C PRO A 38 4.58 22.83 -0.83
N SER A 39 3.71 23.31 0.06
CA SER A 39 3.96 23.28 1.50
C SER A 39 3.88 21.85 2.04
N ALA A 40 4.50 21.59 3.20
CA ALA A 40 4.41 20.28 3.85
C ALA A 40 2.95 19.89 4.16
N LYS A 41 2.11 20.89 4.49
CA LYS A 41 0.67 20.68 4.68
C LYS A 41 -0.01 20.17 3.41
N LYS A 42 0.21 20.84 2.28
CA LYS A 42 -0.40 20.44 1.00
C LYS A 42 0.08 19.05 0.56
N VAL A 43 1.35 18.74 0.81
CA VAL A 43 1.93 17.41 0.58
C VAL A 43 1.32 16.35 1.49
N GLY A 44 1.08 16.65 2.76
CA GLY A 44 0.52 15.72 3.75
C GLY A 44 -1.00 15.55 3.69
N ASP A 45 -1.72 16.46 3.02
CA ASP A 45 -3.17 16.45 2.89
C ASP A 45 -3.59 16.05 1.45
N GLU A 46 -4.02 17.03 0.65
CA GLU A 46 -4.59 16.84 -0.69
C GLU A 46 -3.67 16.02 -1.62
N LEU A 47 -2.39 16.36 -1.68
CA LEU A 47 -1.46 15.70 -2.60
C LEU A 47 -1.08 14.30 -2.12
N LEU A 48 -1.18 14.01 -0.81
CA LEU A 48 -0.95 12.67 -0.29
C LEU A 48 -2.05 11.73 -0.78
N THR A 49 -3.31 12.15 -0.66
CA THR A 49 -4.46 11.37 -1.14
C THR A 49 -4.38 11.14 -2.65
N ALA A 50 -4.12 12.20 -3.43
CA ALA A 50 -3.99 12.07 -4.88
C ALA A 50 -2.83 11.14 -5.28
N SER A 51 -1.69 11.23 -4.59
CA SER A 51 -0.55 10.32 -4.81
C SER A 51 -0.93 8.88 -4.44
N PHE A 52 -1.57 8.66 -3.29
CA PHE A 52 -2.03 7.35 -2.85
C PHE A 52 -2.97 6.70 -3.88
N GLU A 53 -3.96 7.44 -4.38
CA GLU A 53 -4.91 6.96 -5.40
C GLU A 53 -4.19 6.61 -6.70
N GLN A 54 -3.30 7.50 -7.19
CA GLN A 54 -2.53 7.25 -8.40
C GLN A 54 -1.65 6.00 -8.27
N HIS A 55 -1.01 5.79 -7.13
CA HIS A 55 -0.18 4.61 -6.90
C HIS A 55 -1.03 3.35 -6.74
N THR A 56 -2.21 3.46 -6.12
CA THR A 56 -3.14 2.35 -5.96
C THR A 56 -3.68 1.87 -7.30
N GLU A 57 -4.08 2.79 -8.18
CA GLU A 57 -4.49 2.47 -9.54
C GLU A 57 -3.38 1.74 -10.32
N LYS A 58 -2.14 2.24 -10.25
CA LYS A 58 -0.98 1.58 -10.89
C LYS A 58 -0.78 0.15 -10.41
N LYS A 59 -0.93 -0.11 -9.10
CA LYS A 59 -0.82 -1.48 -8.53
C LYS A 59 -1.86 -2.41 -9.16
N TYR A 60 -3.11 -1.96 -9.27
CA TYR A 60 -4.17 -2.75 -9.87
C TYR A 60 -3.97 -2.99 -11.36
N LEU A 61 -3.51 -1.98 -12.10
CA LEU A 61 -3.21 -2.12 -13.53
C LEU A 61 -2.16 -3.20 -13.81
N VAL A 62 -1.10 -3.30 -12.99
CA VAL A 62 -0.08 -4.36 -13.11
C VAL A 62 -0.71 -5.74 -12.93
N MET A 63 -1.56 -5.91 -11.90
CA MET A 63 -2.26 -7.18 -11.65
C MET A 63 -3.33 -7.50 -12.72
N GLN A 64 -3.89 -6.49 -13.39
CA GLN A 64 -4.89 -6.67 -14.44
C GLN A 64 -4.27 -7.09 -15.78
N LYS A 65 -3.21 -6.39 -16.22
CA LYS A 65 -2.69 -6.48 -17.60
C LYS A 65 -1.74 -7.65 -17.83
N ASP A 66 -0.91 -7.95 -16.85
CA ASP A 66 0.29 -8.77 -17.10
C ASP A 66 0.17 -10.20 -16.57
N HIS A 67 -0.90 -10.49 -15.80
CA HIS A 67 -1.02 -11.75 -15.07
C HIS A 67 -2.43 -12.34 -15.12
N ALA A 68 -2.49 -13.63 -15.51
CA ALA A 68 -3.73 -14.41 -15.48
C ALA A 68 -4.19 -14.66 -14.03
N PHE A 69 -3.24 -14.87 -13.12
CA PHE A 69 -3.50 -15.17 -11.72
C PHE A 69 -2.49 -14.48 -10.79
N VAL A 70 -2.92 -14.23 -9.55
CA VAL A 70 -2.07 -13.73 -8.47
C VAL A 70 -2.15 -14.66 -7.25
N ALA A 71 -1.04 -14.79 -6.54
CA ALA A 71 -0.95 -15.37 -5.22
C ALA A 71 -0.97 -14.25 -4.19
N VAL A 72 -1.82 -14.37 -3.17
CA VAL A 72 -1.96 -13.38 -2.09
C VAL A 72 -1.32 -13.93 -0.82
N ALA A 73 -0.54 -13.12 -0.11
CA ALA A 73 -0.04 -13.47 1.20
C ALA A 73 -0.62 -12.53 2.27
N PHE A 74 -1.04 -13.13 3.38
CA PHE A 74 -1.51 -12.46 4.59
C PHE A 74 -0.46 -12.66 5.68
N ASP A 75 0.26 -11.59 6.00
CA ASP A 75 1.37 -11.62 6.95
C ASP A 75 0.99 -10.85 8.22
N GLY A 76 0.80 -11.60 9.31
CA GLY A 76 0.38 -11.08 10.60
C GLY A 76 1.56 -10.61 11.44
N TRP A 77 1.52 -9.36 11.93
CA TRP A 77 2.57 -8.85 12.80
C TRP A 77 2.03 -7.90 13.88
N SER A 78 2.89 -7.51 14.82
CA SER A 78 2.58 -6.51 15.84
C SER A 78 3.53 -5.35 15.71
N ASN A 79 3.00 -4.13 15.64
CA ASN A 79 3.84 -2.94 15.59
C ASN A 79 4.47 -2.62 16.96
N LEU A 80 5.29 -1.56 17.02
CA LEU A 80 5.94 -1.13 18.27
C LEU A 80 4.97 -0.76 19.39
N LYS A 81 3.72 -0.40 19.05
CA LYS A 81 2.64 -0.12 20.00
C LYS A 81 1.85 -1.36 20.40
N ARG A 82 2.26 -2.55 19.93
CA ARG A 82 1.59 -3.85 20.11
C ARG A 82 0.22 -3.93 19.45
N GLU A 83 -0.05 -3.04 18.50
CA GLU A 83 -1.25 -3.12 17.66
C GLU A 83 -1.04 -4.25 16.65
N LYS A 84 -2.07 -5.08 16.48
CA LYS A 84 -2.02 -6.22 15.57
C LYS A 84 -2.42 -5.77 14.17
N MET A 85 -1.55 -6.09 13.22
CA MET A 85 -1.66 -5.68 11.83
C MET A 85 -1.54 -6.90 10.92
N ILE A 86 -2.18 -6.86 9.76
CA ILE A 86 -1.99 -7.85 8.70
C ILE A 86 -1.57 -7.11 7.44
N ASN A 87 -0.44 -7.49 6.86
CA ASN A 87 -0.01 -7.04 5.55
C ASN A 87 -0.64 -7.94 4.49
N VAL A 88 -1.27 -7.34 3.49
CA VAL A 88 -1.79 -8.04 2.32
C VAL A 88 -0.90 -7.70 1.14
N VAL A 89 -0.21 -8.70 0.61
CA VAL A 89 0.67 -8.55 -0.55
C VAL A 89 0.25 -9.51 -1.65
N ALA A 90 0.37 -9.09 -2.90
CA ALA A 90 0.12 -9.93 -4.06
C ALA A 90 1.42 -10.17 -4.84
N SER A 91 1.54 -11.35 -5.41
CA SER A 91 2.68 -11.74 -6.25
C SER A 91 2.22 -12.65 -7.39
N SER A 92 2.98 -12.67 -8.47
CA SER A 92 2.75 -13.53 -9.64
C SER A 92 4.08 -13.71 -10.37
N PRO A 93 4.30 -14.79 -11.14
CA PRO A 93 5.52 -14.92 -11.93
C PRO A 93 5.76 -13.69 -12.81
N ASN A 94 6.97 -13.13 -12.75
CA ASN A 94 7.38 -11.90 -13.45
C ASN A 94 6.67 -10.61 -12.98
N MET A 95 5.85 -10.67 -11.92
CA MET A 95 5.38 -9.51 -11.18
C MET A 95 6.30 -9.25 -10.00
N GLY A 96 6.69 -8.00 -9.78
CA GLY A 96 7.22 -7.61 -8.47
C GLY A 96 6.16 -7.86 -7.37
N VAL A 97 6.60 -7.94 -6.10
CA VAL A 97 5.66 -8.03 -4.99
C VAL A 97 4.91 -6.69 -4.86
N VAL A 98 3.58 -6.76 -4.86
CA VAL A 98 2.70 -5.59 -4.77
C VAL A 98 2.10 -5.54 -3.37
N HIS A 99 2.39 -4.47 -2.62
CA HIS A 99 1.70 -4.21 -1.36
C HIS A 99 0.29 -3.66 -1.63
N ILE A 100 -0.72 -4.47 -1.34
CA ILE A 100 -2.12 -4.13 -1.55
C ILE A 100 -2.57 -3.15 -0.47
N LYS A 101 -2.59 -3.62 0.77
CA LYS A 101 -3.04 -2.83 1.92
C LYS A 101 -2.51 -3.41 3.22
N MET A 102 -2.62 -2.61 4.27
CA MET A 102 -2.33 -3.01 5.64
C MET A 102 -3.63 -2.90 6.45
N ILE A 103 -3.96 -3.95 7.19
CA ILE A 103 -5.21 -4.06 7.94
C ILE A 103 -4.89 -3.96 9.42
N ALA A 104 -5.40 -2.93 10.09
CA ALA A 104 -5.40 -2.86 11.54
C ALA A 104 -6.55 -3.71 12.08
N VAL A 105 -6.23 -4.81 12.75
CA VAL A 105 -7.22 -5.77 13.25
C VAL A 105 -7.87 -5.30 14.55
N GLY A 106 -7.29 -4.27 15.19
CA GLY A 106 -7.82 -3.68 16.41
C GLY A 106 -7.72 -4.61 17.62
N PHE A 107 -8.73 -4.55 18.50
CA PHE A 107 -8.81 -5.32 19.75
C PHE A 107 -9.62 -6.62 19.62
N ASP A 108 -10.14 -6.92 18.43
CA ASP A 108 -10.97 -8.09 18.24
C ASP A 108 -10.20 -9.38 18.50
N SER A 109 -10.89 -10.37 19.07
CA SER A 109 -10.31 -11.69 19.26
C SER A 109 -10.03 -12.31 17.90
N GLN A 110 -8.75 -12.42 17.55
CA GLN A 110 -8.23 -12.92 16.28
C GLN A 110 -8.41 -14.43 16.14
N THR A 111 -9.59 -14.97 16.43
CA THR A 111 -9.88 -16.39 16.25
C THR A 111 -9.69 -16.79 14.78
N GLY A 112 -9.42 -18.06 14.50
CA GLY A 112 -9.29 -18.54 13.11
C GLY A 112 -10.51 -18.18 12.26
N LYS A 113 -11.73 -18.28 12.80
CA LYS A 113 -12.96 -17.86 12.09
C LYS A 113 -13.01 -16.37 11.75
N TYR A 114 -12.44 -15.53 12.60
CA TYR A 114 -12.36 -14.09 12.32
C TYR A 114 -11.39 -13.83 11.17
N ILE A 115 -10.23 -14.47 11.22
CA ILE A 115 -9.19 -14.36 10.18
C ILE A 115 -9.69 -14.92 8.84
N ASP A 116 -10.34 -16.08 8.83
CA ASP A 116 -10.96 -16.68 7.64
C ASP A 116 -11.93 -15.69 6.94
N ARG A 117 -12.89 -15.15 7.70
CA ARG A 117 -13.84 -14.15 7.18
C ARG A 117 -13.15 -12.89 6.66
N LEU A 118 -12.10 -12.46 7.36
CA LEU A 118 -11.29 -11.33 6.92
C LEU A 118 -10.64 -11.67 5.57
N MET A 119 -9.93 -12.78 5.47
CA MET A 119 -9.26 -13.22 4.24
C MET A 119 -10.25 -13.33 3.06
N ILE A 120 -11.41 -13.98 3.26
CA ILE A 120 -12.46 -14.08 2.24
C ILE A 120 -12.91 -12.71 1.76
N ARG A 121 -13.17 -11.77 2.68
CA ARG A 121 -13.57 -10.40 2.33
C ARG A 121 -12.49 -9.70 1.50
N GLU A 122 -11.25 -9.74 1.98
CA GLU A 122 -10.13 -9.04 1.33
C GLU A 122 -9.81 -9.61 -0.06
N ILE A 123 -9.95 -10.93 -0.25
CA ILE A 123 -9.84 -11.59 -1.55
C ILE A 123 -10.97 -11.13 -2.47
N GLY A 124 -12.22 -11.14 -1.99
CA GLY A 124 -13.37 -10.69 -2.78
C GLY A 124 -13.22 -9.25 -3.25
N GLU A 125 -12.87 -8.32 -2.34
CA GLU A 125 -12.61 -6.92 -2.68
C GLU A 125 -11.46 -6.76 -3.70
N LEU A 126 -10.43 -7.61 -3.62
CA LEU A 126 -9.35 -7.58 -4.60
C LEU A 126 -9.84 -8.08 -5.97
N GLU A 127 -10.58 -9.17 -6.01
CA GLU A 127 -11.13 -9.74 -7.25
C GLU A 127 -12.14 -8.83 -7.94
N ASP A 128 -12.93 -8.07 -7.19
CA ASP A 128 -13.83 -7.03 -7.73
C ASP A 128 -13.05 -5.99 -8.55
N VAL A 129 -11.77 -5.78 -8.23
CA VAL A 129 -10.90 -4.81 -8.92
C VAL A 129 -10.07 -5.49 -10.02
N ILE A 130 -9.43 -6.63 -9.75
CA ILE A 130 -8.46 -7.23 -10.69
C ILE A 130 -9.10 -8.22 -11.67
N GLY A 131 -10.31 -8.69 -11.39
CA GLY A 131 -11.08 -9.67 -12.14
C GLY A 131 -11.46 -10.89 -11.28
N PRO A 132 -12.68 -11.44 -11.45
CA PRO A 132 -13.16 -12.57 -10.67
C PRO A 132 -12.34 -13.84 -10.93
N GLY A 133 -12.02 -14.58 -9.87
CA GLY A 133 -11.26 -15.83 -9.94
C GLY A 133 -9.77 -15.66 -10.27
N LYS A 134 -9.23 -14.45 -10.18
CA LYS A 134 -7.80 -14.19 -10.41
C LYS A 134 -6.91 -14.57 -9.22
N VAL A 135 -7.44 -14.66 -8.01
CA VAL A 135 -6.65 -15.08 -6.85
C VAL A 135 -6.54 -16.61 -6.86
N ALA A 136 -5.36 -17.13 -7.23
CA ALA A 136 -5.15 -18.57 -7.40
C ALA A 136 -4.66 -19.27 -6.12
N SER A 137 -4.07 -18.53 -5.20
CA SER A 137 -3.63 -19.08 -3.92
C SER A 137 -3.56 -18.01 -2.84
N CYS A 138 -3.66 -18.45 -1.60
CA CYS A 138 -3.45 -17.65 -0.41
C CYS A 138 -2.41 -18.32 0.48
N THR A 139 -1.49 -17.52 1.00
CA THR A 139 -0.43 -17.98 1.92
C THR A 139 -0.51 -17.17 3.20
N THR A 140 -0.33 -17.84 4.33
CA THR A 140 -0.25 -17.21 5.65
C THR A 140 0.89 -17.82 6.46
N ASP A 141 1.29 -17.17 7.55
CA ASP A 141 2.17 -17.75 8.55
C ASP A 141 1.52 -18.91 9.31
N ASN A 142 2.30 -19.58 10.14
CA ASN A 142 1.88 -20.71 10.96
C ASN A 142 1.41 -20.29 12.37
N ALA A 143 1.04 -19.03 12.59
CA ALA A 143 0.49 -18.63 13.88
C ALA A 143 -0.81 -19.40 14.13
N GLY A 144 -1.04 -19.87 15.36
CA GLY A 144 -2.13 -20.81 15.64
C GLY A 144 -3.55 -20.31 15.37
N ASN A 145 -3.74 -19.02 15.09
CA ASN A 145 -5.01 -18.47 14.60
C ASN A 145 -5.09 -18.49 13.07
N MET A 146 -3.97 -18.25 12.38
CA MET A 146 -3.87 -18.29 10.93
C MET A 146 -3.90 -19.73 10.40
N GLU A 147 -3.29 -20.67 11.12
CA GLU A 147 -3.37 -22.11 10.79
C GLU A 147 -4.81 -22.66 10.89
N LYS A 148 -5.64 -22.02 11.71
CA LYS A 148 -7.06 -22.39 11.90
C LYS A 148 -8.00 -21.59 11.00
N ALA A 149 -7.47 -20.66 10.22
CA ALA A 149 -8.23 -19.85 9.28
C ALA A 149 -8.42 -20.62 7.96
#